data_AF-A0A1S1QC88-F1
#
_entry.id   AF-A0A1S1QC88-F1
#
_cell.length_a   1.000
_cell.length_b   1.000
_cell.length_c   1.000
_cell.angle_alpha   90.00
_cell.angle_beta   90.00
_cell.angle_gamma   90.00
#
_symmetry.space_group_name_H-M   'P 1'
#
loop_
_entity.id
_entity.type
_entity.pdbx_description
1 polymer ?
#
loop_
_entity_poly.entity_id
_entity_poly.type
_entity_poly.pdbx_seq_one_letter_code
_entity_poly.pdbx_strand_id
1 'polypeptide(L)'
;MPAKRRDQALQTLRLASRWRLPADQWDEVAEVLARLLDALRTGDLAAFGEAAANLMFLGPNRNVSDVDGPVGEPAPPKIRERLNTLIHILSEPSLDLASPPGGHADPETRR
;
A
#
# COMPACT_ATOMS: atom_id res chain seq x y z
N MET A 1 15.54 0.27 -7.48
CA MET A 1 14.65 1.34 -6.95
C MET A 1 15.43 2.23 -6.00
N PRO A 2 15.45 3.57 -6.15
CA PRO A 2 16.04 4.46 -5.14
C PRO A 2 15.22 4.40 -3.84
N ALA A 3 15.89 4.24 -2.69
CA ALA A 3 15.26 4.04 -1.38
C ALA A 3 14.18 5.09 -1.04
N LYS A 4 14.42 6.35 -1.44
CA LYS A 4 13.49 7.46 -1.22
C LYS A 4 12.12 7.29 -1.90
N ARG A 5 12.08 6.70 -3.12
CA ARG A 5 10.81 6.48 -3.84
C ARG A 5 10.00 5.33 -3.22
N ARG A 6 10.67 4.29 -2.74
CA ARG A 6 10.03 3.20 -2.01
C ARG A 6 9.41 3.67 -0.70
N ASP A 7 10.18 4.42 0.10
CA ASP A 7 9.70 4.97 1.37
C ASP A 7 8.49 5.89 1.15
N GLN A 8 8.57 6.78 0.16
CA GLN A 8 7.44 7.66 -0.19
C GLN A 8 6.20 6.87 -0.61
N ALA A 9 6.35 5.83 -1.44
CA ALA A 9 5.23 4.96 -1.82
C ALA A 9 4.63 4.24 -0.60
N LEU A 10 5.45 3.72 0.31
CA LEU A 10 5.00 3.08 1.56
C LEU A 10 4.22 4.04 2.46
N GLN A 11 4.72 5.27 2.63
CA GLN A 11 4.02 6.31 3.40
C GLN A 11 2.67 6.63 2.78
N THR A 12 2.61 6.83 1.46
CA THR A 12 1.35 7.09 0.75
C THR A 12 0.37 5.93 0.88
N LEU A 13 0.81 4.67 0.75
CA LEU A 13 -0.06 3.50 0.89
C LEU A 13 -0.61 3.35 2.32
N ARG A 14 0.20 3.65 3.34
CA ARG A 14 -0.24 3.65 4.74
C ARG A 14 -1.25 4.76 5.03
N LEU A 15 -1.06 5.93 4.42
CA LEU A 15 -2.05 7.01 4.47
C LEU A 15 -3.33 6.59 3.74
N ALA A 16 -3.22 5.98 2.56
CA ALA A 16 -4.33 5.50 1.76
C ALA A 16 -5.22 4.50 2.50
N SER A 17 -4.66 3.61 3.31
CA SER A 17 -5.45 2.71 4.17
C SER A 17 -6.33 3.45 5.20
N ARG A 18 -6.07 4.73 5.46
CA ARG A 18 -6.79 5.58 6.42
C ARG A 18 -7.69 6.58 5.72
N TRP A 19 -7.64 6.69 4.40
CA TRP A 19 -8.47 7.60 3.64
C TRP A 19 -9.94 7.18 3.72
N ARG A 20 -10.79 8.20 3.64
CA ARG A 20 -12.23 8.05 3.46
C ARG A 20 -12.58 8.79 2.19
N LEU A 21 -12.82 8.03 1.13
CA LEU A 21 -13.09 8.54 -0.21
C LEU A 21 -14.45 8.00 -0.67
N PRO A 22 -15.18 8.72 -1.53
CA PRO A 22 -16.35 8.17 -2.19
C PRO A 22 -15.97 6.98 -3.07
N ALA A 23 -16.91 6.06 -3.30
CA ALA A 23 -16.70 4.85 -4.10
C ALA A 23 -16.08 5.12 -5.49
N ASP A 24 -16.43 6.24 -6.12
CA ASP A 24 -15.90 6.66 -7.44
C ASP A 24 -14.37 6.89 -7.40
N GLN A 25 -13.89 7.61 -6.38
CA GLN A 25 -12.46 7.82 -6.16
C GLN A 25 -11.73 6.53 -5.74
N TRP A 26 -12.43 5.61 -5.06
CA TRP A 26 -11.86 4.30 -4.76
C TRP A 26 -11.63 3.47 -6.03
N ASP A 27 -12.46 3.61 -7.07
CA ASP A 27 -12.26 2.92 -8.34
C ASP A 27 -10.99 3.41 -9.04
N GLU A 28 -10.77 4.74 -9.08
CA GLU A 28 -9.53 5.33 -9.59
C GLU A 28 -8.29 4.87 -8.80
N VAL A 29 -8.39 4.82 -7.47
CA VAL A 29 -7.32 4.27 -6.61
C VAL A 29 -7.06 2.80 -6.96
N ALA A 30 -8.10 2.02 -7.22
CA ALA A 30 -7.97 0.61 -7.57
C ALA A 30 -7.20 0.40 -8.89
N GLU A 31 -7.44 1.26 -9.90
CA GLU A 31 -6.71 1.25 -11.17
C GLU A 31 -5.23 1.63 -10.98
N VAL A 32 -4.97 2.69 -10.21
CA VAL A 32 -3.59 3.13 -9.92
C VAL A 32 -2.82 2.05 -9.16
N LEU A 33 -3.44 1.37 -8.19
CA LEU A 33 -2.83 0.26 -7.46
C LEU A 33 -2.52 -0.93 -8.38
N ALA A 34 -3.38 -1.21 -9.37
CA ALA A 34 -3.12 -2.27 -10.35
C ALA A 34 -1.89 -1.94 -11.22
N ARG A 35 -1.77 -0.69 -11.67
CA ARG A 35 -0.57 -0.21 -12.39
C ARG A 35 0.69 -0.27 -11.53
N LEU A 36 0.59 0.07 -10.25
CA LEU A 36 1.68 -0.03 -9.28
C LEU A 36 2.18 -1.48 -9.12
N LEU A 37 1.25 -2.43 -9.02
CA LEU A 37 1.56 -3.86 -8.99
C LEU A 37 2.20 -4.37 -10.28
N ASP A 38 1.68 -3.95 -11.43
CA ASP A 38 2.23 -4.34 -12.73
C ASP A 38 3.64 -3.80 -12.93
N ALA A 39 3.87 -2.52 -12.60
CA ALA A 39 5.19 -1.89 -12.63
C ALA A 39 6.19 -2.60 -11.68
N LEU A 40 5.74 -3.03 -10.50
CA LEU A 40 6.58 -3.84 -9.60
C LEU A 40 6.93 -5.20 -10.20
N ARG A 41 5.97 -5.86 -10.86
CA ARG A 41 6.15 -7.18 -11.47
C ARG A 41 7.09 -7.14 -12.68
N THR A 42 6.97 -6.11 -13.52
CA THR A 42 7.81 -5.89 -14.71
C THR A 42 9.16 -5.26 -14.37
N GLY A 43 9.29 -4.70 -13.16
CA GLY A 43 10.49 -3.95 -12.74
C GLY A 43 10.56 -2.54 -13.34
N ASP A 44 9.46 -2.04 -13.90
CA ASP A 44 9.41 -0.72 -14.53
C ASP A 44 9.40 0.41 -13.49
N LEU A 45 10.59 0.97 -13.24
CA LEU A 45 10.79 2.00 -12.23
C LEU A 45 10.14 3.34 -12.61
N ALA A 46 9.89 3.59 -13.90
CA ALA A 46 9.29 4.82 -14.39
C ALA A 46 7.78 4.79 -14.19
N ALA A 47 7.12 3.71 -14.62
CA ALA A 47 5.70 3.47 -14.39
C ALA A 47 5.38 3.41 -12.89
N PHE A 48 6.25 2.82 -12.07
CA PHE A 48 6.10 2.81 -10.62
C PHE A 48 6.09 4.24 -10.04
N GLY A 49 7.01 5.09 -10.50
CA GLY A 49 7.11 6.47 -10.04
C GLY A 49 5.88 7.30 -10.44
N GLU A 50 5.40 7.13 -11.66
CA GLU A 50 4.20 7.79 -12.16
C GLU A 50 2.95 7.35 -11.40
N ALA A 51 2.76 6.04 -11.21
CA ALA A 51 1.63 5.50 -10.46
C ALA A 51 1.64 5.96 -8.99
N ALA A 52 2.81 6.03 -8.35
CA ALA A 52 2.94 6.56 -6.99
C ALA A 52 2.61 8.07 -6.91
N ALA A 53 2.96 8.85 -7.94
CA ALA A 53 2.61 10.27 -8.02
C ALA A 53 1.11 10.47 -8.23
N ASN A 54 0.49 9.68 -9.12
CA ASN A 54 -0.96 9.68 -9.33
C ASN A 54 -1.72 9.31 -8.05
N LEU A 55 -1.23 8.30 -7.30
CA LEU A 55 -1.83 7.93 -6.02
C LEU A 55 -1.78 9.09 -5.01
N MET A 56 -0.70 9.86 -4.99
CA MET A 56 -0.60 11.07 -4.15
C MET A 56 -1.59 12.16 -4.56
N PHE A 57 -1.87 12.29 -5.86
CA PHE A 57 -2.84 13.25 -6.38
C PHE A 57 -4.29 12.88 -6.05
N LEU A 58 -4.60 11.58 -6.04
CA LEU A 58 -5.90 11.02 -5.64
C LEU A 58 -6.13 11.02 -4.12
N GLY A 59 -5.10 11.30 -3.33
CA GLY A 59 -5.25 11.41 -1.88
C GLY A 59 -6.19 12.55 -1.50
N PRO A 60 -6.89 12.45 -0.36
CA PRO A 60 -7.71 13.54 0.14
C PRO A 60 -6.78 14.73 0.36
N ASN A 61 -6.88 15.72 -0.53
CA ASN A 61 -6.20 16.97 -0.36
C ASN A 61 -6.68 17.53 0.99
N ARG A 62 -5.76 17.86 1.89
CA ARG A 62 -6.03 18.23 3.30
C ARG A 62 -6.94 19.46 3.48
N ASN A 63 -7.52 19.95 2.39
CA ASN A 63 -8.35 21.14 2.22
C ASN A 63 -9.86 20.86 2.10
N VAL A 64 -10.32 19.61 2.04
CA VAL A 64 -11.76 19.33 2.17
C VAL A 64 -12.12 19.30 3.66
N SER A 65 -12.18 20.50 4.23
CA SER A 65 -12.96 20.76 5.43
C SER A 65 -14.41 20.39 5.13
N ASP A 66 -14.84 19.28 5.73
CA ASP A 66 -16.15 19.06 6.33
C ASP A 66 -17.09 20.29 6.20
N VAL A 67 -17.94 20.33 5.17
CA VAL A 67 -19.13 21.19 5.21
C VAL A 67 -20.30 20.69 4.36
N ASP A 68 -20.10 19.95 3.27
CA ASP A 68 -21.22 19.46 2.44
C ASP A 68 -20.83 18.34 1.43
N GLY A 69 -19.93 17.42 1.81
CA GLY A 69 -19.41 16.38 0.89
C GLY A 69 -20.01 14.99 1.14
N PRO A 70 -20.11 14.10 0.12
CA PRO A 70 -20.58 12.73 0.30
C PRO A 70 -19.73 12.04 1.37
N VAL A 71 -20.41 11.39 2.33
CA VAL A 71 -19.79 10.67 3.46
C VAL A 71 -18.72 9.74 2.91
N GLY A 72 -17.44 10.11 3.08
CA GLY A 72 -16.34 9.33 2.57
C GLY A 72 -16.39 7.91 3.14
N GLU A 73 -16.44 6.92 2.26
CA GLU A 73 -16.51 5.52 2.64
C GLU A 73 -15.10 4.99 2.94
N PRO A 74 -14.97 4.07 3.90
CA PRO A 74 -13.71 3.39 4.12
C PRO A 74 -13.34 2.56 2.88
N ALA A 75 -12.04 2.30 2.72
CA ALA A 75 -11.52 1.48 1.64
C ALA A 75 -12.32 0.16 1.47
N PRO A 76 -12.83 -0.13 0.25
CA PRO A 76 -13.43 -1.40 -0.07
C PRO A 76 -12.49 -2.57 0.28
N PRO A 77 -13.01 -3.75 0.65
CA PRO A 77 -12.17 -4.88 1.06
C PRO A 77 -11.11 -5.24 0.01
N LYS A 78 -11.49 -5.24 -1.29
CA LYS A 78 -10.57 -5.48 -2.40
C LYS A 78 -9.39 -4.50 -2.44
N ILE A 79 -9.63 -3.24 -2.10
CA ILE A 79 -8.58 -2.20 -2.08
C ILE A 79 -7.71 -2.35 -0.84
N ARG A 80 -8.30 -2.65 0.32
CA ARG A 80 -7.55 -2.92 1.56
C ARG A 80 -6.59 -4.07 1.40
N GLU A 81 -7.01 -5.15 0.74
CA GLU A 81 -6.16 -6.29 0.43
C GLU A 81 -5.00 -5.87 -0.48
N ARG A 82 -5.26 -5.16 -1.58
CA ARG A 82 -4.22 -4.66 -2.50
C ARG A 82 -3.22 -3.73 -1.81
N LEU A 83 -3.71 -2.80 -0.98
CA LEU A 83 -2.88 -1.91 -0.18
C LEU A 83 -1.97 -2.70 0.75
N ASN A 84 -2.53 -3.66 1.51
CA ASN A 84 -1.74 -4.51 2.40
C ASN A 84 -0.69 -5.34 1.64
N THR A 85 -1.06 -5.93 0.51
CA THR A 85 -0.12 -6.68 -0.35
C THR A 85 1.02 -5.80 -0.84
N LEU A 86 0.72 -4.59 -1.35
CA LEU A 86 1.75 -3.65 -1.81
C LEU A 86 2.64 -3.16 -0.67
N ILE A 87 2.07 -2.86 0.50
CA ILE A 87 2.84 -2.50 1.70
C ILE A 87 3.77 -3.64 2.09
N HIS A 88 3.28 -4.89 2.07
CA HIS A 88 4.09 -6.06 2.40
C HIS A 88 5.25 -6.23 1.42
N ILE A 89 4.97 -6.25 0.11
CA ILE A 89 5.99 -6.39 -0.95
C ILE A 89 7.04 -5.27 -0.89
N LEU A 90 6.63 -4.04 -0.60
CA LEU A 90 7.54 -2.89 -0.53
C LEU A 90 8.29 -2.81 0.81
N SER A 91 7.70 -3.33 1.88
CA SER A 91 8.31 -3.40 3.21
C SER A 91 9.32 -4.53 3.31
N GLU A 92 9.20 -5.56 2.48
CA GLU A 92 10.18 -6.63 2.41
C GLU A 92 11.32 -6.24 1.47
N PRO A 93 12.53 -5.97 2.00
CA PRO A 93 13.69 -5.63 1.19
C PRO A 93 14.27 -6.91 0.55
N SER A 94 13.46 -7.74 -0.13
CA SER A 94 13.87 -8.94 -0.87
C SER A 94 14.98 -9.81 -0.20
N LEU A 95 14.60 -10.98 0.35
CA LEU A 95 15.38 -12.04 1.02
C LEU A 95 15.36 -11.94 2.56
N ASP A 96 14.90 -12.98 3.25
CA ASP A 96 15.69 -14.20 3.39
C ASP A 96 14.97 -15.46 2.86
N LEU A 97 15.44 -16.01 1.73
CA LEU A 97 15.10 -17.36 1.25
C LEU A 97 15.76 -18.47 2.11
N ALA A 98 16.11 -18.20 3.36
CA ALA A 98 16.85 -19.10 4.24
C ALA A 98 16.46 -19.02 5.73
N SER A 99 15.23 -18.62 6.05
CA SER A 99 14.71 -18.80 7.40
C SER A 99 13.89 -20.10 7.43
N PRO A 100 14.46 -21.24 7.89
CA PRO A 100 13.61 -22.33 8.32
C PRO A 100 12.65 -21.80 9.40
N PRO A 101 11.44 -22.37 9.55
CA PRO A 101 10.53 -22.02 10.63
C PRO A 101 11.17 -22.42 11.97
N GLY A 102 12.00 -21.54 12.50
CA GLY A 102 12.69 -21.69 13.76
C GLY A 102 11.78 -21.25 14.90
N GLY A 103 11.28 -22.23 15.64
CA GLY A 103 11.17 -22.06 17.09
C GLY A 103 9.78 -21.84 17.66
N HIS A 104 8.80 -22.67 17.31
CA HIS A 104 7.84 -23.11 18.33
C HIS A 104 8.45 -24.30 19.08
N ALA A 105 9.53 -24.03 19.80
CA ALA A 105 10.09 -24.95 20.79
C ALA A 105 9.99 -24.25 22.14
N ASP A 106 8.78 -24.28 22.67
CA ASP A 106 8.51 -24.28 24.10
C ASP A 106 7.75 -25.59 24.36
N PRO A 107 8.05 -26.38 25.42
CA PRO A 107 8.43 -25.86 26.73
C PRO A 107 9.68 -26.46 27.36
N GLU A 108 10.37 -25.57 28.07
CA GLU A 108 10.76 -25.79 29.45
C GLU A 108 9.97 -26.93 30.15
N THR A 109 10.57 -28.09 30.36
CA THR A 109 10.52 -28.81 31.65
C THR A 109 11.62 -29.85 31.62
N ARG A 110 12.82 -29.39 31.98
CA ARG A 110 13.88 -30.22 32.51
C ARG A 110 13.64 -30.30 34.02
N ARG A 111 13.12 -31.42 34.52
CA ARG A 111 13.53 -32.11 35.76
C ARG A 111 12.60 -33.25 36.11
#